data_AF-A0A7S1MHS4-F1
#
_entry.id   AF-A0A7S1MHS4-F1
#
_cell.length_a   1.000
_cell.length_b   1.000
_cell.length_c   1.000
_cell.angle_alpha   90.00
_cell.angle_beta   90.00
_cell.angle_gamma   90.00
#
_symmetry.space_group_name_H-M   'P 1'
#
loop_
_entity.id
_entity.type
_entity.pdbx_description
1 polymer ?
#
loop_
_entity_poly.entity_id
_entity_poly.type
_entity_poly.pdbx_seq_one_letter_code
_entity_poly.pdbx_strand_id
1 'polypeptide(L)'
;AIVVRPRPSRILVVGLGSSTMALWLRRSFPETSLDVAELSPGVAKAAECFGLDTSDPLLHIHVRNGRSFLEGSSEGTYDAILVDAFDSNSSLPACFRTRGFFEMARRKLAPGGVLSLNLRTGRPSMRVLKSLVSAFETEGSHVWIGEAPGTEGTQNIVTAFAKGHARAPPGASDASSARPSAAAQDSPESTAFAQEWFAAARYHLLDAKVLAGAGTFEDTTECPMAELRF
;
A
#
# COMPACT_ATOMS: atom_id res chain seq x y z
N ALA A 1 -3.88 -2.28 -6.86
CA ALA A 1 -2.57 -1.65 -7.17
C ALA A 1 -1.67 -2.54 -8.03
N ILE A 2 -1.29 -3.76 -7.61
CA ILE A 2 -0.36 -4.62 -8.39
C ILE A 2 -1.00 -5.23 -9.65
N VAL A 3 -2.32 -5.35 -9.67
CA VAL A 3 -3.10 -5.76 -10.86
C VAL A 3 -2.82 -4.90 -12.10
N VAL A 4 -2.22 -3.71 -11.95
CA VAL A 4 -1.99 -2.79 -13.07
C VAL A 4 -0.58 -2.92 -13.69
N ARG A 5 0.33 -3.71 -13.10
CA ARG A 5 1.61 -4.10 -13.73
C ARG A 5 1.69 -5.64 -13.81
N PRO A 6 1.44 -6.25 -14.99
CA PRO A 6 1.26 -7.70 -15.10
C PRO A 6 2.47 -8.55 -14.68
N ARG A 7 3.68 -7.98 -14.77
CA ARG A 7 4.94 -8.64 -14.43
C ARG A 7 5.84 -7.64 -13.68
N PRO A 8 5.56 -7.38 -12.39
CA PRO A 8 6.47 -6.58 -11.58
C PRO A 8 7.78 -7.37 -11.40
N SER A 9 8.91 -6.69 -11.42
CA SER A 9 10.21 -7.29 -11.13
C SER A 9 10.52 -7.23 -9.64
N ARG A 10 10.13 -6.14 -8.96
CA ARG A 10 10.40 -5.96 -7.53
C ARG A 10 9.30 -5.21 -6.79
N ILE A 11 8.90 -5.73 -5.63
CA ILE A 11 7.87 -5.16 -4.77
C ILE A 11 8.42 -5.00 -3.35
N LEU A 12 8.10 -3.87 -2.72
CA LEU A 12 8.29 -3.67 -1.29
C LEU A 12 6.93 -3.75 -0.57
N VAL A 13 6.89 -4.50 0.51
CA VAL A 13 5.81 -4.44 1.52
C VAL A 13 6.39 -3.91 2.82
N VAL A 14 5.78 -2.86 3.37
CA VAL A 14 6.09 -2.33 4.70
C VAL A 14 5.02 -2.84 5.67
N GLY A 15 5.44 -3.70 6.61
CA GLY A 15 4.58 -4.49 7.48
C GLY A 15 4.32 -5.90 6.93
N LEU A 16 4.56 -6.92 7.75
CA LEU A 16 4.33 -8.33 7.39
C LEU A 16 2.98 -8.85 7.89
N GLY A 17 2.59 -8.45 9.12
CA GLY A 17 1.38 -8.94 9.78
C GLY A 17 1.30 -10.47 9.81
N SER A 18 0.15 -11.04 9.45
CA SER A 18 -0.07 -12.49 9.33
C SER A 18 0.46 -13.08 8.03
N SER A 19 1.38 -12.40 7.33
CA SER A 19 1.94 -12.82 6.03
C SER A 19 0.94 -12.93 4.87
N THR A 20 -0.34 -12.59 5.05
CA THR A 20 -1.39 -12.76 4.02
C THR A 20 -1.05 -12.08 2.70
N MET A 21 -0.59 -10.82 2.76
CA MET A 21 -0.16 -10.09 1.57
C MET A 21 1.07 -10.73 0.92
N ALA A 22 2.09 -11.09 1.72
CA ALA A 22 3.31 -11.71 1.21
C ALA A 22 3.01 -13.06 0.53
N LEU A 23 2.17 -13.90 1.15
CA LEU A 23 1.69 -15.16 0.58
C LEU A 23 0.98 -14.95 -0.75
N TRP A 24 0.08 -13.97 -0.81
CA TRP A 24 -0.63 -13.63 -2.05
C TRP A 24 0.35 -13.22 -3.16
N LEU A 25 1.33 -12.38 -2.83
CA LEU A 25 2.33 -11.89 -3.77
C LEU A 25 3.22 -13.00 -4.30
N ARG A 26 3.74 -13.86 -3.43
CA ARG A 26 4.60 -14.99 -3.83
C ARG A 26 3.85 -15.99 -4.70
N ARG A 27 2.56 -16.25 -4.42
CA ARG A 27 1.71 -17.13 -5.24
C ARG A 27 1.33 -16.51 -6.58
N SER A 28 0.99 -15.23 -6.59
CA SER A 28 0.48 -14.53 -7.78
C SER A 28 1.61 -14.11 -8.73
N PHE A 29 2.80 -13.85 -8.19
CA PHE A 29 3.96 -13.39 -8.93
C PHE A 29 5.24 -14.10 -8.48
N PRO A 30 5.38 -15.41 -8.77
CA PRO A 30 6.49 -16.22 -8.27
C PRO A 30 7.86 -15.73 -8.74
N GLU A 31 7.94 -15.05 -9.89
CA GLU A 31 9.21 -14.50 -10.44
C GLU A 31 9.58 -13.11 -9.85
N THR A 32 8.73 -12.51 -9.02
CA THR A 32 8.95 -11.17 -8.48
C THR A 32 9.78 -11.21 -7.20
N SER A 33 10.85 -10.41 -7.14
CA SER A 33 11.57 -10.19 -5.87
C SER A 33 10.69 -9.39 -4.90
N LEU A 34 10.52 -9.91 -3.68
CA LEU A 34 9.68 -9.35 -2.64
C LEU A 34 10.54 -8.99 -1.43
N ASP A 35 10.71 -7.68 -1.20
CA ASP A 35 11.23 -7.17 0.06
C ASP A 35 10.08 -6.93 1.03
N VAL A 36 10.24 -7.39 2.27
CA VAL A 36 9.34 -7.07 3.38
C VAL A 36 10.14 -6.33 4.43
N ALA A 37 9.75 -5.10 4.76
CA ALA A 37 10.29 -4.38 5.92
C ALA A 37 9.33 -4.54 7.09
N GLU A 38 9.70 -5.41 8.04
CA GLU A 38 8.91 -5.70 9.24
C GLU A 38 9.63 -5.14 10.47
N LEU A 39 8.89 -4.43 11.32
CA LEU A 39 9.49 -3.79 12.48
C LEU A 39 9.71 -4.77 13.65
N SER A 40 8.76 -5.67 13.87
CA SER A 40 8.76 -6.61 14.99
C SER A 40 9.53 -7.89 14.62
N PRO A 41 10.65 -8.19 15.32
CA PRO A 41 11.35 -9.46 15.14
C PRO A 41 10.46 -10.67 15.44
N GLY A 42 9.50 -10.53 16.36
CA GLY A 42 8.55 -11.58 16.72
C GLY A 42 7.58 -11.91 15.59
N VAL A 43 7.07 -10.88 14.90
CA VAL A 43 6.21 -11.05 13.72
C VAL A 43 6.98 -11.69 12.57
N ALA A 44 8.20 -11.21 12.30
CA ALA A 44 9.07 -11.81 11.29
C ALA A 44 9.36 -13.30 11.57
N LYS A 45 9.62 -13.66 12.84
CA LYS A 45 9.85 -15.04 13.26
C LYS A 45 8.59 -15.92 13.14
N ALA A 46 7.40 -15.33 13.30
CA ALA A 46 6.14 -16.05 13.19
C ALA A 46 5.69 -16.30 11.73
N ALA A 47 6.39 -15.76 10.73
CA ALA A 47 6.00 -15.85 9.32
C ALA A 47 5.75 -17.29 8.84
N GLU A 48 6.61 -18.23 9.22
CA GLU A 48 6.47 -19.65 8.87
C GLU A 48 5.22 -20.29 9.50
N CYS A 49 4.81 -19.83 10.69
CA CYS A 49 3.58 -20.30 11.33
C CYS A 49 2.33 -19.92 10.52
N PHE A 50 2.42 -18.88 9.70
CA PHE A 50 1.37 -18.48 8.76
C PHE A 50 1.55 -19.09 7.36
N GLY A 51 2.53 -19.99 7.19
CA GLY A 51 2.76 -20.73 5.94
C GLY A 51 3.60 -19.99 4.90
N LEU A 52 4.28 -18.89 5.28
CA LEU A 52 5.21 -18.21 4.38
C LEU A 52 6.51 -19.01 4.29
N ASP A 53 6.93 -19.37 3.07
CA ASP A 53 8.21 -20.03 2.83
C ASP A 53 9.35 -19.00 2.89
N THR A 54 9.99 -18.91 4.05
CA THR A 54 11.13 -18.02 4.31
C THR A 54 12.43 -18.46 3.62
N SER A 55 12.46 -19.68 3.04
CA SER A 55 13.59 -20.19 2.27
C SER A 55 13.55 -19.78 0.80
N ASP A 56 12.43 -19.19 0.34
CA ASP A 56 12.26 -18.68 -1.01
C ASP A 56 13.34 -17.62 -1.33
N PRO A 57 14.21 -17.85 -2.34
CA PRO A 57 15.31 -16.94 -2.65
C PRO A 57 14.85 -15.58 -3.18
N LEU A 58 13.58 -15.42 -3.57
CA LEU A 58 12.98 -14.17 -4.01
C LEU A 58 12.21 -13.46 -2.90
N LEU A 59 12.15 -14.01 -1.69
CA LEU A 59 11.57 -13.38 -0.51
C LEU A 59 12.69 -12.89 0.43
N HIS A 60 12.64 -11.62 0.80
CA HIS A 60 13.60 -11.00 1.70
C HIS A 60 12.89 -10.28 2.84
N ILE A 61 12.86 -10.89 4.03
CA ILE A 61 12.30 -10.28 5.23
C ILE A 61 13.40 -9.51 5.96
N HIS A 62 13.27 -8.19 6.01
CA HIS A 62 14.17 -7.27 6.69
C HIS A 62 13.53 -6.83 8.00
N VAL A 63 14.09 -7.27 9.13
CA VAL A 63 13.68 -6.78 10.45
C VAL A 63 14.20 -5.35 10.63
N ARG A 64 13.43 -4.36 10.20
CA ARG A 64 13.84 -2.96 10.09
C ARG A 64 12.62 -2.04 10.01
N ASN A 65 12.78 -0.81 10.50
CA ASN A 65 11.82 0.25 10.23
C ASN A 65 11.64 0.46 8.71
N GLY A 66 10.39 0.46 8.23
CA GLY A 66 10.07 0.57 6.81
C GLY A 66 10.48 1.88 6.15
N ARG A 67 10.38 3.02 6.86
CA ARG A 67 10.86 4.31 6.34
C ARG A 67 12.37 4.29 6.17
N SER A 68 13.11 3.86 7.20
CA SER A 68 14.58 3.76 7.12
C SER A 68 15.05 2.76 6.07
N PHE A 69 14.34 1.64 5.89
CA PHE A 69 14.60 0.69 4.82
C PHE A 69 14.45 1.34 3.44
N LEU A 70 13.37 2.08 3.24
CA LEU A 70 13.08 2.74 1.97
C LEU A 70 14.05 3.88 1.68
N GLU A 71 14.44 4.66 2.70
CA GLU A 71 15.46 5.72 2.59
C GLU A 71 16.79 5.16 2.05
N GLY A 72 17.23 4.01 2.56
CA GLY A 72 18.45 3.31 2.13
C GLY A 72 18.36 2.55 0.79
N SER A 73 17.16 2.42 0.21
CA SER A 73 16.99 1.76 -1.10
C SER A 73 17.41 2.67 -2.26
N SER A 74 17.74 2.14 -3.43
CA SER A 74 18.03 2.97 -4.61
C SER A 74 16.76 3.62 -5.20
N GLU A 75 16.91 4.75 -5.90
CA GLU A 75 15.80 5.36 -6.66
C GLU A 75 15.37 4.46 -7.83
N GLY A 76 14.11 4.53 -8.24
CA GLY A 76 13.60 3.75 -9.38
C GLY A 76 13.55 2.23 -9.19
N THR A 77 13.66 1.74 -7.96
CA THR A 77 13.84 0.30 -7.65
C THR A 77 12.54 -0.50 -7.67
N TYR A 78 11.44 0.06 -7.18
CA TYR A 78 10.24 -0.71 -6.87
C TYR A 78 9.12 -0.47 -7.88
N ASP A 79 8.55 -1.54 -8.39
CA ASP A 79 7.35 -1.48 -9.22
C ASP A 79 6.09 -1.23 -8.39
N ALA A 80 6.10 -1.72 -7.14
CA ALA A 80 5.09 -1.40 -6.15
C ALA A 80 5.71 -1.25 -4.76
N ILE A 81 5.22 -0.25 -4.02
CA ILE A 81 5.45 -0.09 -2.58
C ILE A 81 4.09 -0.18 -1.92
N LEU A 82 3.89 -1.20 -1.08
CA LEU A 82 2.67 -1.41 -0.31
C LEU A 82 2.96 -1.07 1.15
N VAL A 83 2.21 -0.16 1.74
CA VAL A 83 2.36 0.24 3.14
C VAL A 83 1.13 -0.24 3.91
N ASP A 84 1.35 -1.26 4.74
CA ASP A 84 0.36 -1.86 5.63
C ASP A 84 0.91 -1.87 7.06
N ALA A 85 1.17 -0.67 7.57
CA ALA A 85 1.78 -0.44 8.88
C ALA A 85 0.86 0.39 9.76
N PHE A 86 0.82 0.06 11.04
CA PHE A 86 -0.02 0.72 12.04
C PHE A 86 0.76 1.03 13.32
N ASP A 87 0.47 2.18 13.91
CA ASP A 87 0.90 2.56 15.26
C ASP A 87 0.03 1.89 16.32
N SER A 88 0.36 2.11 17.60
CA SER A 88 -0.40 1.59 18.74
C SER A 88 -1.86 2.05 18.80
N ASN A 89 -2.22 3.11 18.07
CA ASN A 89 -3.59 3.61 17.93
C ASN A 89 -4.27 3.10 16.65
N SER A 90 -3.74 2.01 16.05
CA SER A 90 -4.25 1.41 14.82
C SER A 90 -4.37 2.42 13.68
N SER A 91 -3.42 3.35 13.58
CA SER A 91 -3.37 4.40 12.56
C SER A 91 -2.02 4.34 11.80
N LEU A 92 -1.98 4.75 10.53
CA LEU A 92 -0.71 4.77 9.76
C LEU A 92 0.37 5.53 10.55
N PRO A 93 1.57 5.03 10.90
CA PRO A 93 2.45 5.73 11.84
C PRO A 93 2.88 7.12 11.36
N ALA A 94 3.21 8.02 12.30
CA ALA A 94 3.34 9.45 12.02
C ALA A 94 4.40 9.76 10.93
N CYS A 95 5.49 9.00 10.93
CA CYS A 95 6.58 9.11 9.97
C CYS A 95 6.24 8.66 8.54
N PHE A 96 5.09 8.01 8.32
CA PHE A 96 4.56 7.63 7.01
C PHE A 96 3.47 8.60 6.50
N ARG A 97 3.12 9.64 7.28
CA ARG A 97 2.04 10.60 6.95
C ARG A 97 2.52 11.85 6.21
N THR A 98 3.83 12.07 6.13
CA THR A 98 4.43 13.34 5.72
C THR A 98 4.57 13.48 4.21
N ARG A 99 4.59 14.73 3.73
CA ARG A 99 4.87 15.01 2.32
C ARG A 99 6.24 14.46 1.89
N GLY A 100 7.28 14.64 2.69
CA GLY A 100 8.62 14.16 2.33
C GLY A 100 8.75 12.64 2.34
N PHE A 101 8.00 11.92 3.19
CA PHE A 101 7.87 10.47 3.05
C PHE A 101 7.29 10.09 1.69
N PHE A 102 6.18 10.72 1.29
CA PHE A 102 5.54 10.41 0.00
C PHE A 102 6.40 10.81 -1.21
N GLU A 103 7.11 11.94 -1.14
CA GLU A 103 8.07 12.35 -2.17
C GLU A 103 9.24 11.35 -2.28
N MET A 104 9.76 10.91 -1.14
CA MET A 104 10.81 9.90 -1.06
C MET A 104 10.33 8.57 -1.65
N ALA A 105 9.16 8.08 -1.23
CA ALA A 105 8.55 6.87 -1.79
C ALA A 105 8.35 6.98 -3.30
N ARG A 106 7.86 8.13 -3.80
CA ARG A 106 7.72 8.37 -5.25
C ARG A 106 9.04 8.25 -6.01
N ARG A 107 10.15 8.74 -5.45
CA ARG A 107 11.49 8.60 -6.09
C ARG A 107 11.99 7.16 -6.08
N LYS A 108 11.59 6.34 -5.12
CA LYS A 108 11.95 4.91 -5.07
C LYS A 108 11.12 4.05 -6.03
N LEU A 109 10.02 4.57 -6.58
CA LEU A 109 9.22 3.88 -7.59
C LEU A 109 9.90 3.90 -8.96
N ALA A 110 9.91 2.75 -9.63
CA ALA A 110 10.24 2.64 -11.05
C ALA A 110 9.23 3.44 -11.91
N PRO A 111 9.56 3.77 -13.17
CA PRO A 111 8.60 4.39 -14.09
C PRO A 111 7.29 3.60 -14.17
N GLY A 112 6.16 4.29 -14.00
CA GLY A 112 4.84 3.65 -13.91
C GLY A 112 4.64 2.75 -12.68
N GLY A 113 5.47 2.87 -11.64
CA GLY A 113 5.31 2.18 -10.38
C GLY A 113 4.16 2.76 -9.53
N VAL A 114 3.80 2.03 -8.48
CA VAL A 114 2.63 2.36 -7.65
C VAL A 114 2.96 2.37 -6.15
N LEU A 115 2.47 3.37 -5.43
CA LEU A 115 2.42 3.39 -3.97
C LEU A 115 0.99 3.08 -3.53
N SER A 116 0.80 2.11 -2.64
CA SER A 116 -0.51 1.77 -2.07
C SER A 116 -0.44 1.80 -0.55
N LEU A 117 -1.42 2.43 0.10
CA LEU A 117 -1.52 2.55 1.55
C LEU A 117 -2.84 1.98 2.05
N ASN A 118 -2.80 1.21 3.13
CA ASN A 118 -3.97 0.87 3.92
C ASN A 118 -4.21 1.98 4.96
N LEU A 119 -5.31 2.71 4.84
CA LEU A 119 -5.67 3.80 5.74
C LEU A 119 -6.99 3.51 6.45
N ARG A 120 -6.96 3.39 7.78
CA ARG A 120 -8.19 3.36 8.58
C ARG A 120 -8.94 4.69 8.44
N THR A 121 -10.24 4.63 8.19
CA THR A 121 -11.12 5.81 8.09
C THR A 121 -11.26 6.50 9.46
N GLY A 122 -11.13 7.83 9.48
CA GLY A 122 -11.18 8.65 10.71
C GLY A 122 -10.48 10.01 10.54
N ARG A 123 -10.68 10.93 11.49
CA ARG A 123 -10.32 12.37 11.40
C ARG A 123 -8.86 12.76 11.04
N PRO A 124 -7.82 11.89 10.96
CA PRO A 124 -6.55 12.25 10.34
C PRO A 124 -6.46 12.06 8.81
N SER A 125 -7.45 11.46 8.14
CA SER A 125 -7.30 11.03 6.74
C SER A 125 -7.01 12.17 5.75
N MET A 126 -7.66 13.32 5.89
CA MET A 126 -7.59 14.39 4.87
C MET A 126 -6.20 15.03 4.75
N ARG A 127 -5.47 15.18 5.87
CA ARG A 127 -4.10 15.73 5.85
C ARG A 127 -3.10 14.75 5.26
N VAL A 128 -3.26 13.46 5.53
CA VAL A 128 -2.46 12.39 4.91
C VAL A 128 -2.70 12.37 3.40
N LEU A 129 -3.97 12.38 3.00
CA LEU A 129 -4.38 12.46 1.60
C LEU A 129 -3.83 13.71 0.90
N LYS A 130 -3.90 14.88 1.53
CA LYS A 130 -3.33 16.12 0.97
C LYS A 130 -1.81 16.04 0.83
N SER A 131 -1.13 15.44 1.80
CA SER A 131 0.34 15.26 1.75
C SER A 131 0.73 14.31 0.61
N LEU A 132 -0.01 13.21 0.44
CA LEU A 132 0.18 12.25 -0.66
C LEU A 132 -0.08 12.90 -2.02
N VAL A 133 -1.22 13.57 -2.18
CA VAL A 133 -1.57 14.27 -3.43
C VAL A 133 -0.51 15.32 -3.76
N SER A 134 -0.10 16.16 -2.81
CA SER A 134 0.94 17.16 -3.04
C SER A 134 2.28 16.54 -3.47
N ALA A 135 2.67 15.39 -2.90
CA ALA A 135 3.90 14.70 -3.29
C ALA A 135 3.84 14.04 -4.69
N PHE A 136 2.62 13.76 -5.17
CA PHE A 136 2.34 13.16 -6.47
C PHE A 136 1.71 14.16 -7.47
N GLU A 137 1.62 15.46 -7.16
CA GLU A 137 1.19 16.56 -8.05
C GLU A 137 2.27 16.82 -9.13
N THR A 138 2.52 15.81 -9.97
CA THR A 138 3.42 15.85 -11.11
C THR A 138 2.64 15.43 -12.35
N GLU A 139 2.98 16.00 -13.50
CA GLU A 139 2.28 15.72 -14.76
C GLU A 139 2.21 14.20 -15.04
N GLY A 140 0.98 13.68 -15.18
CA GLY A 140 0.71 12.27 -15.48
C GLY A 140 0.62 11.34 -14.27
N SER A 141 0.81 11.84 -13.05
CA SER A 141 0.58 11.09 -11.81
C SER A 141 -0.87 11.28 -11.32
N HIS A 142 -1.45 10.24 -10.71
CA HIS A 142 -2.84 10.25 -10.25
C HIS A 142 -2.95 9.50 -8.91
N VAL A 143 -3.86 9.96 -8.04
CA VAL A 143 -4.16 9.32 -6.75
C VAL A 143 -5.61 8.86 -6.75
N TRP A 144 -5.81 7.59 -6.41
CA TRP A 144 -7.12 6.95 -6.30
C TRP A 144 -7.35 6.51 -4.87
N ILE A 145 -8.58 6.61 -4.41
CA ILE A 145 -9.02 6.09 -3.11
C ILE A 145 -10.15 5.10 -3.36
N GLY A 146 -10.11 3.93 -2.73
CA GLY A 146 -11.17 2.95 -2.84
C GLY A 146 -11.52 2.31 -1.51
N GLU A 147 -12.75 1.88 -1.38
CA GLU A 147 -13.25 1.06 -0.28
C GLU A 147 -13.51 -0.36 -0.80
N ALA A 148 -13.04 -1.37 -0.09
CA ALA A 148 -13.42 -2.74 -0.37
C ALA A 148 -14.88 -2.97 0.06
N PRO A 149 -15.63 -3.85 -0.62
CA PRO A 149 -16.98 -4.21 -0.18
C PRO A 149 -17.00 -4.65 1.30
N GLY A 150 -17.91 -4.09 2.10
CA GLY A 150 -18.02 -4.42 3.53
C GLY A 150 -17.06 -3.65 4.44
N THR A 151 -16.16 -2.81 3.90
CA THR A 151 -15.26 -1.96 4.68
C THR A 151 -15.67 -0.48 4.65
N GLU A 152 -16.92 -0.21 4.29
CA GLU A 152 -17.43 1.16 4.14
C GLU A 152 -17.29 1.95 5.44
N GLY A 153 -16.59 3.08 5.36
CA GLY A 153 -16.36 3.90 6.54
C GLY A 153 -15.46 3.25 7.60
N THR A 154 -14.75 2.15 7.30
CA THR A 154 -13.76 1.51 8.21
C THR A 154 -12.32 1.54 7.67
N GLN A 155 -12.10 1.27 6.38
CA GLN A 155 -10.77 1.27 5.76
C GLN A 155 -10.82 1.75 4.30
N ASN A 156 -9.78 2.50 3.92
CA ASN A 156 -9.54 2.98 2.58
C ASN A 156 -8.23 2.41 2.04
N ILE A 157 -8.25 1.96 0.80
CA ILE A 157 -7.05 1.68 0.02
C ILE A 157 -6.75 2.90 -0.85
N VAL A 158 -5.64 3.56 -0.56
CA VAL A 158 -5.20 4.74 -1.32
C VAL A 158 -4.04 4.35 -2.21
N THR A 159 -4.17 4.56 -3.51
CA THR A 159 -3.20 4.16 -4.53
C THR A 159 -2.74 5.37 -5.32
N ALA A 160 -1.46 5.69 -5.27
CA ALA A 160 -0.83 6.74 -6.05
C ALA A 160 0.07 6.15 -7.15
N PHE A 161 -0.15 6.58 -8.39
CA PHE A 161 0.58 6.11 -9.56
C PHE A 161 1.62 7.13 -9.99
N ALA A 162 2.84 6.68 -10.25
CA ALA A 162 3.89 7.50 -10.83
C ALA A 162 3.65 7.76 -12.33
N LYS A 163 4.29 8.81 -12.88
CA LYS A 163 4.24 9.15 -14.31
C LYS A 163 4.55 7.93 -15.20
N GLY A 164 3.83 7.82 -16.31
CA GLY A 164 3.99 6.75 -17.29
C GLY A 164 3.13 5.51 -17.02
N HIS A 165 2.31 5.53 -15.97
CA HIS A 165 1.36 4.46 -15.71
C HIS A 165 0.16 4.54 -16.68
N ALA A 166 0.03 3.54 -17.54
CA ALA A 166 -1.11 3.43 -18.44
C ALA A 166 -2.27 2.74 -17.70
N ARG A 167 -3.35 3.51 -17.49
CA ARG A 167 -4.72 3.10 -17.14
C ARG A 167 -5.11 3.21 -15.66
N ALA A 168 -6.32 3.73 -15.45
CA ALA A 168 -7.02 3.75 -14.18
C ALA A 168 -7.28 2.31 -13.67
N PRO A 169 -7.53 2.12 -12.35
CA PRO A 169 -8.04 0.86 -11.83
C PRO A 169 -9.18 0.29 -12.69
N PRO A 170 -9.19 -1.02 -13.02
CA PRO A 170 -10.39 -1.65 -13.56
C PRO A 170 -11.61 -1.33 -12.68
N GLY A 171 -12.70 -0.81 -13.27
CA GLY A 171 -13.90 -0.37 -12.55
C GLY A 171 -13.95 1.12 -12.18
N ALA A 172 -12.93 1.91 -12.54
CA ALA A 172 -12.87 3.36 -12.29
C ALA A 172 -13.86 4.22 -13.11
N SER A 173 -14.49 3.66 -14.15
CA SER A 173 -15.54 4.33 -14.91
C SER A 173 -16.91 3.86 -14.42
N ASP A 174 -17.58 4.76 -13.70
CA ASP A 174 -18.89 4.62 -13.06
C ASP A 174 -18.99 3.53 -12.00
N ALA A 175 -19.45 3.92 -10.81
CA ALA A 175 -19.67 3.09 -9.63
C ALA A 175 -20.35 1.76 -10.00
N SER A 176 -19.54 0.75 -10.31
CA SER A 176 -20.08 -0.50 -10.82
C SER A 176 -20.74 -1.23 -9.66
N SER A 177 -21.98 -1.67 -9.88
CA SER A 177 -22.76 -2.52 -8.98
C SER A 177 -22.18 -3.94 -8.84
N ALA A 178 -20.93 -4.17 -9.27
CA ALA A 178 -20.27 -5.45 -9.15
C ALA A 178 -20.20 -5.85 -7.68
N ARG A 179 -20.73 -7.03 -7.38
CA ARG A 179 -20.51 -7.72 -6.10
C ARG A 179 -19.58 -8.89 -6.38
N PRO A 180 -18.68 -9.23 -5.45
CA PRO A 180 -17.96 -10.49 -5.52
C PRO A 180 -18.97 -11.63 -5.62
N SER A 181 -18.64 -12.71 -6.34
CA SER A 181 -19.49 -13.91 -6.40
C SER A 181 -19.75 -14.49 -5.00
N ALA A 182 -20.79 -15.30 -4.83
CA ALA A 182 -21.06 -15.96 -3.55
C ALA A 182 -19.87 -16.79 -3.05
N ALA A 183 -19.16 -17.47 -3.96
CA ALA A 183 -17.92 -18.20 -3.64
C ALA A 183 -16.79 -17.26 -3.15
N ALA A 184 -16.69 -16.06 -3.73
CA ALA A 184 -15.75 -15.04 -3.28
C ALA A 184 -16.15 -14.42 -1.92
N GLN A 185 -17.45 -14.36 -1.62
CA GLN A 185 -17.98 -13.86 -0.35
C GLN A 185 -17.83 -14.86 0.79
N ASP A 186 -18.02 -16.15 0.52
CA ASP A 186 -17.85 -17.24 1.49
C ASP A 186 -16.37 -17.54 1.77
N SER A 187 -15.47 -17.11 0.87
CA SER A 187 -14.02 -17.25 1.01
C SER A 187 -13.31 -15.92 0.72
N PRO A 188 -13.53 -14.88 1.54
CA PRO A 188 -13.00 -13.54 1.30
C PRO A 188 -11.47 -13.50 1.36
N GLU A 189 -10.85 -14.50 2.00
CA GLU A 189 -9.40 -14.65 2.11
C GLU A 189 -8.79 -15.36 0.88
N SER A 190 -9.61 -15.88 -0.05
CA SER A 190 -9.14 -16.61 -1.22
C SER A 190 -8.57 -15.69 -2.29
N THR A 191 -7.31 -15.93 -2.61
CA THR A 191 -6.57 -15.22 -3.66
C THR A 191 -7.18 -15.41 -5.06
N ALA A 192 -7.95 -16.50 -5.27
CA ALA A 192 -8.56 -16.85 -6.55
C ALA A 192 -9.59 -15.80 -7.02
N PHE A 193 -10.16 -15.04 -6.09
CA PHE A 193 -11.22 -14.06 -6.38
C PHE A 193 -10.77 -12.61 -6.20
N ALA A 194 -9.47 -12.35 -6.06
CA ALA A 194 -8.93 -11.00 -5.82
C ALA A 194 -9.36 -10.00 -6.91
N GLN A 195 -9.54 -10.45 -8.17
CA GLN A 195 -10.03 -9.61 -9.26
C GLN A 195 -11.50 -9.21 -9.09
N GLU A 196 -12.35 -10.10 -8.58
CA GLU A 196 -13.77 -9.80 -8.32
C GLU A 196 -13.90 -8.79 -7.18
N TRP A 197 -13.14 -8.97 -6.11
CA TRP A 197 -13.06 -8.03 -5.00
C TRP A 197 -12.54 -6.65 -5.44
N PHE A 198 -11.55 -6.63 -6.33
CA PHE A 198 -11.04 -5.38 -6.89
C PHE A 198 -12.07 -4.67 -7.78
N ALA A 199 -12.82 -5.42 -8.61
CA ALA A 199 -13.86 -4.86 -9.48
C ALA A 199 -15.07 -4.33 -8.67
N ALA A 200 -15.35 -4.94 -7.53
CA ALA A 200 -16.41 -4.52 -6.61
C ALA A 200 -15.98 -3.35 -5.70
N ALA A 201 -14.68 -3.07 -5.60
CA ALA A 201 -14.19 -1.96 -4.79
C ALA A 201 -14.51 -0.61 -5.45
N ARG A 202 -15.03 0.33 -4.66
CA ARG A 202 -15.50 1.63 -5.14
C ARG A 202 -14.34 2.62 -5.21
N TYR A 203 -13.50 2.50 -6.23
CA TYR A 203 -12.38 3.42 -6.46
C TYR A 203 -12.84 4.73 -7.11
N HIS A 204 -12.38 5.85 -6.56
CA HIS A 204 -12.62 7.20 -7.08
C HIS A 204 -11.29 7.94 -7.23
N LEU A 205 -11.18 8.74 -8.31
CA LEU A 205 -10.06 9.65 -8.48
C LEU A 205 -10.15 10.76 -7.43
N LEU A 206 -9.05 11.01 -6.73
CA LEU A 206 -9.01 12.02 -5.69
C LEU A 206 -8.74 13.40 -6.32
N ASP A 207 -9.79 14.22 -6.42
CA ASP A 207 -9.68 15.61 -6.91
C ASP A 207 -9.02 16.49 -5.83
N ALA A 208 -7.97 17.23 -6.21
CA ALA A 208 -7.28 18.17 -5.35
C ALA A 208 -8.23 19.23 -4.72
N LYS A 209 -9.36 19.54 -5.37
CA LYS A 209 -10.42 20.42 -4.84
C LYS A 209 -11.12 19.84 -3.61
N VAL A 210 -11.30 18.52 -3.54
CA VAL A 210 -11.90 17.85 -2.36
C VAL A 210 -11.01 18.00 -1.13
N LEU A 211 -9.71 18.18 -1.35
CA LEU A 211 -8.72 18.39 -0.31
C LEU A 211 -8.47 19.88 0.01
N ALA A 212 -9.25 20.80 -0.55
CA ALA A 212 -9.12 22.23 -0.28
C ALA A 212 -9.38 22.53 1.20
N GLY A 213 -8.50 23.32 1.82
CA GLY A 213 -8.58 23.68 3.23
C GLY A 213 -7.89 22.70 4.21
N ALA A 214 -7.46 21.52 3.76
CA ALA A 214 -6.60 20.65 4.56
C ALA A 214 -5.12 21.08 4.46
N GLY A 215 -4.39 21.10 5.59
CA GLY A 215 -2.94 21.30 5.60
C GLY A 215 -2.16 20.01 5.33
N THR A 216 -0.93 20.11 4.83
CA THR A 216 -0.01 18.96 4.71
C THR A 216 0.68 18.64 6.04
N PHE A 217 1.25 17.44 6.15
CA PHE A 217 2.22 17.11 7.19
C PHE A 217 3.63 17.40 6.65
N GLU A 218 4.40 18.19 7.39
CA GLU A 218 5.82 18.42 7.11
C GLU A 218 6.71 17.34 7.75
N ASP A 219 7.94 17.24 7.27
CA ASP A 219 8.90 16.20 7.64
C ASP A 219 9.46 16.31 9.07
N THR A 220 8.99 17.27 9.86
CA THR A 220 9.29 17.38 11.30
C THR A 220 8.70 16.22 12.13
N THR A 221 7.93 15.34 11.48
CA THR A 221 7.32 14.18 12.12
C THR A 221 8.32 13.01 12.13
N GLU A 222 9.21 12.99 13.12
CA GLU A 222 10.11 11.85 13.36
C GLU A 222 9.30 10.57 13.63
N CYS A 223 9.87 9.40 13.30
CA CYS A 223 9.27 8.13 13.71
C CYS A 223 9.58 7.91 15.19
N PRO A 224 8.65 8.16 16.12
CA PRO A 224 8.99 8.15 17.53
C PRO A 224 9.37 6.73 17.92
N MET A 225 10.51 6.55 18.59
CA MET A 225 10.96 5.23 19.07
C MET A 225 9.92 4.52 19.97
N ALA A 226 8.99 5.28 20.56
CA ALA A 226 7.87 4.77 21.36
C ALA A 226 6.74 4.15 20.51
N GLU A 227 6.56 4.57 19.26
CA GLU A 227 5.68 3.88 18.29
C GLU A 227 6.33 2.58 17.77
N LEU A 228 7.61 2.33 18.12
CA LEU A 228 8.39 1.19 17.64
C LEU A 228 8.50 0.02 18.63
N ARG A 229 7.74 0.05 19.73
CA ARG A 229 7.72 -1.02 20.73
C ARG A 229 6.34 -1.67 20.76
N PHE A 230 6.28 -2.92 20.31
CA PHE A 230 5.18 -3.86 20.57
C PHE A 230 5.68 -4.92 21.56
#